data_AF-A0A916DA13-F1
#
_entry.id   AF-A0A916DA13-F1
#
_cell.length_a   1.000
_cell.length_b   1.000
_cell.length_c   1.000
_cell.angle_alpha   90.00
_cell.angle_beta   90.00
_cell.angle_gamma   90.00
#
_symmetry.space_group_name_H-M   'P 1'
#
loop_
_entity.id
_entity.type
_entity.pdbx_description
1 polymer ?
#
loop_
_entity_poly.entity_id
_entity_poly.type
_entity_poly.pdbx_seq_one_letter_code
_entity_poly.pdbx_strand_id
1 'polypeptide(L)'
;MCVLRKPLHGLLMFLMLAYSVIASAESTGRFMYQSEGQDYPYTVKQTGDNYTYEFERNPGKEGKKIKAALHVLQSVYEDSSINPSYSETFMKESALCFVFDGNFHSYRACFLPNDYSPDNRDRFWGFVTQLPNARWLITFNLLPALLAIGLVFLYPRLRGRG
;
A
#
# COMPACT_ATOMS: atom_id res chain seq x y z
N MET A 1 -53.03 -20.13 1.84
CA MET A 1 -52.17 -19.46 0.84
C MET A 1 -51.06 -18.73 1.59
N CYS A 2 -49.83 -19.27 1.61
CA CYS A 2 -48.71 -18.66 2.32
C CYS A 2 -47.86 -17.82 1.36
N VAL A 3 -47.64 -16.56 1.76
CA VAL A 3 -46.86 -15.53 1.08
C VAL A 3 -45.38 -15.76 1.34
N LEU A 4 -44.57 -16.03 0.31
CA LEU A 4 -43.11 -16.06 0.42
C LEU A 4 -42.54 -14.79 -0.24
N ARG A 5 -42.39 -13.73 0.57
CA ARG A 5 -41.80 -12.45 0.17
C ARG A 5 -40.27 -12.60 0.13
N LYS A 6 -39.67 -12.31 -1.04
CA LYS A 6 -38.24 -12.50 -1.35
C LYS A 6 -37.32 -11.62 -0.48
N PRO A 7 -36.31 -12.17 0.22
CA PRO A 7 -35.38 -11.41 1.08
C PRO A 7 -34.22 -10.73 0.31
N LEU A 8 -34.29 -10.61 -1.02
CA LEU A 8 -33.17 -10.15 -1.85
C LEU A 8 -32.84 -8.66 -1.66
N HIS A 9 -33.84 -7.83 -1.34
CA HIS A 9 -33.67 -6.38 -1.24
C HIS A 9 -33.03 -5.94 0.09
N GLY A 10 -33.20 -6.72 1.16
CA GLY A 10 -32.59 -6.44 2.46
C GLY A 10 -31.08 -6.65 2.46
N LEU A 11 -30.62 -7.71 1.80
CA LEU A 11 -29.19 -8.02 1.67
C LEU A 11 -28.44 -6.96 0.85
N LEU A 12 -29.06 -6.49 -0.25
CA LEU A 12 -28.46 -5.49 -1.13
C LEU A 12 -28.33 -4.13 -0.45
N MET A 13 -29.33 -3.71 0.34
CA MET A 13 -29.24 -2.47 1.11
C MET A 13 -28.23 -2.55 2.26
N PHE A 14 -28.06 -3.72 2.89
CA PHE A 14 -27.05 -3.91 3.94
C PHE A 14 -25.62 -3.86 3.37
N LEU A 15 -25.40 -4.42 2.17
CA LEU A 15 -24.11 -4.34 1.45
C LEU A 15 -23.76 -2.91 1.02
N MET A 16 -24.74 -2.12 0.60
CA MET A 16 -24.53 -0.71 0.24
C MET A 16 -24.29 0.18 1.47
N LEU A 17 -24.93 -0.11 2.60
CA LEU A 17 -24.68 0.63 3.85
C LEU A 17 -23.28 0.35 4.42
N ALA A 18 -22.82 -0.90 4.36
CA ALA A 18 -21.47 -1.28 4.81
C ALA A 18 -20.36 -0.60 3.99
N TYR A 19 -20.59 -0.28 2.72
CA TYR A 19 -19.63 0.45 1.88
C TYR A 19 -19.46 1.93 2.27
N SER A 20 -20.45 2.54 2.92
CA SER A 20 -20.46 3.98 3.22
C SER A 20 -19.76 4.39 4.52
N VAL A 21 -19.36 3.43 5.37
CA VAL A 21 -18.76 3.71 6.70
C VAL A 21 -17.23 3.82 6.65
N ILE A 22 -16.61 3.72 5.48
CA ILE A 22 -15.17 4.00 5.32
C ILE A 22 -14.99 5.51 5.14
N ALA A 23 -15.45 6.28 6.14
CA ALA A 23 -15.05 7.67 6.30
C ALA A 23 -13.59 7.65 6.78
N SER A 24 -12.70 8.06 5.89
CA SER A 24 -11.25 8.09 6.07
C SER A 24 -10.88 8.97 7.27
N ALA A 25 -10.57 8.33 8.40
CA ALA A 25 -9.82 8.97 9.46
C ALA A 25 -8.44 9.33 8.90
N GLU A 26 -8.16 10.64 8.80
CA GLU A 26 -6.86 11.16 8.36
C GLU A 26 -5.82 10.81 9.44
N SER A 27 -5.19 9.64 9.32
CA SER A 27 -4.21 9.17 10.29
C SER A 27 -2.92 9.97 10.09
N THR A 28 -2.59 10.80 11.07
CA THR A 28 -1.29 11.47 11.16
C THR A 28 -0.46 10.73 12.19
N GLY A 29 0.56 10.00 11.75
CA GLY A 29 1.47 9.26 12.62
C GLY A 29 2.79 9.99 12.80
N ARG A 30 3.35 9.96 14.02
CA ARG A 30 4.72 10.41 14.29
C ARG A 30 5.61 9.19 14.46
N PHE A 31 6.75 9.21 13.78
CA PHE A 31 7.67 8.09 13.72
C PHE A 31 9.10 8.57 13.90
N MET A 32 10.00 7.61 14.16
CA MET A 32 11.41 7.86 14.31
C MET A 32 12.20 6.98 13.35
N TYR A 33 13.14 7.55 12.62
CA TYR A 33 14.12 6.81 11.84
C TYR A 33 15.49 6.95 12.51
N GLN A 34 16.16 5.84 12.81
CA GLN A 34 17.49 5.86 13.41
C GLN A 34 18.55 5.50 12.37
N SER A 35 19.59 6.32 12.23
CA SER A 35 20.73 6.03 11.38
C SER A 35 22.02 6.54 12.00
N GLU A 36 23.02 5.68 12.14
CA GLU A 36 24.37 6.02 12.65
C GLU A 36 24.33 6.72 14.04
N GLY A 37 23.43 6.28 14.92
CA GLY A 37 23.29 6.85 16.26
C GLY A 37 22.60 8.22 16.30
N GLN A 38 22.02 8.67 15.18
CA GLN A 38 21.20 9.88 15.12
C GLN A 38 19.73 9.51 14.86
N ASP A 39 18.86 10.24 15.54
CA ASP A 39 17.41 10.12 15.44
C ASP A 39 16.86 11.18 14.47
N TYR A 40 16.06 10.73 13.52
CA TYR A 40 15.40 11.56 12.51
C TYR A 40 13.89 11.43 12.68
N PRO A 41 13.26 12.34 13.44
CA PRO A 41 11.81 12.35 13.59
C PRO A 41 11.16 12.69 12.24
N TYR A 42 10.05 12.02 11.97
CA TYR A 42 9.25 12.31 10.79
C TYR A 42 7.76 12.12 11.07
N THR A 43 6.96 12.83 10.29
CA THR A 43 5.51 12.70 10.30
C THR A 43 5.06 12.01 9.03
N VAL A 44 3.99 11.24 9.13
CA VAL A 44 3.30 10.66 7.98
C VAL A 44 1.85 11.07 8.04
N LYS A 45 1.32 11.51 6.91
CA LYS A 45 -0.07 11.89 6.73
C LYS A 45 -0.65 11.15 5.52
N GLN A 46 -1.82 10.56 5.67
CA GLN A 46 -2.54 10.00 4.52
C GLN A 46 -3.05 11.13 3.62
N THR A 47 -2.74 11.03 2.32
CA THR A 47 -3.11 12.00 1.29
C THR A 47 -3.73 11.24 0.11
N GLY A 48 -5.07 11.10 0.13
CA GLY A 48 -5.79 10.23 -0.81
C GLY A 48 -5.42 8.77 -0.61
N ASP A 49 -4.96 8.11 -1.69
CA ASP A 49 -4.51 6.71 -1.68
C ASP A 49 -3.03 6.54 -1.31
N ASN A 50 -2.32 7.65 -1.07
CA ASN A 50 -0.88 7.67 -0.78
C ASN A 50 -0.62 8.17 0.64
N TYR A 51 0.63 8.04 1.09
CA TYR A 51 1.08 8.62 2.35
C TYR A 51 2.19 9.62 2.09
N THR A 52 1.98 10.86 2.51
CA THR A 52 3.00 11.90 2.47
C THR A 52 3.83 11.80 3.75
N TYR A 53 5.15 11.85 3.63
CA TYR A 53 6.05 11.87 4.77
C TYR A 53 6.89 13.14 4.76
N GLU A 54 7.22 13.60 5.97
CA GLU A 54 8.03 14.80 6.16
C GLU A 54 8.98 14.60 7.33
N PHE A 55 10.28 14.67 7.06
CA PHE A 55 11.33 14.61 8.07
C PHE A 55 11.61 16.00 8.62
N GLU A 56 11.75 16.09 9.95
CA GLU A 56 12.16 17.33 10.62
C GLU A 56 13.59 17.73 10.23
N ARG A 57 14.45 16.73 9.93
CA ARG A 57 15.84 16.92 9.51
C ARG A 57 16.19 16.01 8.35
N ASN A 58 17.04 16.50 7.44
CA ASN A 58 17.51 15.73 6.31
C ASN A 58 18.41 14.57 6.76
N PRO A 59 18.11 13.30 6.40
CA PRO A 59 18.92 12.15 6.77
C PRO A 59 20.28 12.08 6.05
N GLY A 60 20.55 12.99 5.10
CA GLY A 60 21.87 13.19 4.50
C GLY A 60 21.89 12.97 2.99
N LYS A 61 22.92 12.27 2.49
CA LYS A 61 23.08 11.97 1.06
C LYS A 61 22.01 11.01 0.54
N GLU A 62 21.88 10.92 -0.78
CA GLU A 62 20.86 10.11 -1.47
C GLU A 62 20.72 8.69 -0.92
N GLY A 63 21.82 7.95 -0.71
CA GLY A 63 21.76 6.60 -0.14
C GLY A 63 21.11 6.53 1.24
N LYS A 64 21.26 7.56 2.08
CA LYS A 64 20.58 7.65 3.38
C LYS A 64 19.11 8.04 3.22
N LYS A 65 18.79 8.92 2.27
CA LYS A 65 17.40 9.28 1.93
C LYS A 65 16.61 8.06 1.41
N ILE A 66 17.22 7.23 0.57
CA ILE A 66 16.62 5.98 0.08
C ILE A 66 16.35 5.02 1.25
N LYS A 67 17.31 4.82 2.16
CA LYS A 67 17.12 3.99 3.35
C LYS A 67 16.03 4.54 4.28
N ALA A 68 15.99 5.84 4.48
CA ALA A 68 14.95 6.50 5.26
C ALA A 68 13.57 6.30 4.61
N ALA A 69 13.45 6.47 3.29
CA ALA A 69 12.21 6.25 2.56
C ALA A 69 11.75 4.78 2.55
N LEU A 70 12.69 3.83 2.45
CA LEU A 70 12.41 2.41 2.64
C LEU A 70 11.86 2.15 4.05
N HIS A 71 12.44 2.76 5.08
CA HIS A 71 11.92 2.65 6.44
C HIS A 71 10.51 3.23 6.56
N VAL A 72 10.21 4.36 5.90
CA VAL A 72 8.83 4.90 5.82
C VAL A 72 7.90 3.85 5.20
N LEU A 73 8.27 3.26 4.06
CA LEU A 73 7.48 2.23 3.40
C LEU A 73 7.17 1.04 4.33
N GLN A 74 8.18 0.51 4.99
CA GLN A 74 8.05 -0.61 5.92
C GLN A 74 7.20 -0.24 7.14
N SER A 75 7.30 1.00 7.63
CA SER A 75 6.54 1.47 8.80
C SER A 75 5.07 1.71 8.48
N VAL A 76 4.78 2.25 7.29
CA VAL A 76 3.42 2.63 6.88
C VAL A 76 2.61 1.43 6.40
N TYR A 77 3.22 0.55 5.62
CA TYR A 77 2.54 -0.62 5.04
C TYR A 77 2.74 -1.90 5.87
N GLU A 78 3.51 -1.83 6.97
CA GLU A 78 3.82 -2.95 7.85
C GLU A 78 4.34 -4.19 7.10
N ASP A 79 5.03 -3.99 5.97
CA ASP A 79 5.54 -5.06 5.11
C ASP A 79 7.07 -5.15 5.19
N SER A 80 7.56 -6.22 5.83
CA SER A 80 9.00 -6.51 5.95
C SER A 80 9.58 -7.26 4.74
N SER A 81 8.74 -7.66 3.78
CA SER A 81 9.17 -8.36 2.54
C SER A 81 9.69 -7.42 1.47
N ILE A 82 9.59 -6.11 1.67
CA ILE A 82 10.08 -5.09 0.74
C ILE A 82 11.60 -5.26 0.57
N ASN A 83 12.03 -5.46 -0.67
CA ASN A 83 13.44 -5.57 -1.01
C ASN A 83 14.16 -4.24 -0.72
N PRO A 84 15.28 -4.24 0.01
CA PRO A 84 16.02 -3.01 0.30
C PRO A 84 16.67 -2.37 -0.94
N SER A 85 16.88 -3.14 -2.00
CA SER A 85 17.33 -2.63 -3.29
C SER A 85 16.12 -2.24 -4.13
N TYR A 86 16.11 -1.00 -4.62
CA TYR A 86 15.10 -0.57 -5.57
C TYR A 86 15.33 -1.27 -6.92
N SER A 87 14.25 -1.61 -7.62
CA SER A 87 14.28 -2.23 -8.94
C SER A 87 14.35 -1.19 -10.07
N GLU A 88 13.73 -0.03 -9.87
CA GLU A 88 13.65 1.03 -10.88
C GLU A 88 13.73 2.43 -10.26
N THR A 89 14.21 3.40 -11.03
CA THR A 89 14.20 4.83 -10.70
C THR A 89 13.70 5.63 -11.89
N PHE A 90 12.82 6.60 -11.65
CA PHE A 90 12.29 7.50 -12.68
C PHE A 90 11.92 8.86 -12.09
N MET A 91 11.76 9.87 -12.96
CA MET A 91 11.22 11.17 -12.56
C MET A 91 9.75 11.29 -12.97
N LYS A 92 8.91 11.78 -12.07
CA LYS A 92 7.51 12.13 -12.34
C LYS A 92 7.18 13.46 -11.70
N GLU A 93 6.70 14.42 -12.49
CA GLU A 93 6.28 15.75 -11.98
C GLU A 93 7.36 16.40 -11.10
N SER A 94 8.63 16.32 -11.55
CA SER A 94 9.82 16.81 -10.84
C SER A 94 10.18 16.07 -9.54
N ALA A 95 9.40 15.06 -9.13
CA ALA A 95 9.76 14.17 -8.04
C ALA A 95 10.62 13.00 -8.55
N LEU A 96 11.67 12.65 -7.80
CA LEU A 96 12.50 11.48 -8.09
C LEU A 96 11.92 10.27 -7.36
N CYS A 97 11.47 9.27 -8.12
CA CYS A 97 10.77 8.10 -7.61
C CYS A 97 11.62 6.84 -7.71
N PHE A 98 11.56 6.02 -6.65
CA PHE A 98 12.22 4.72 -6.54
C PHE A 98 11.18 3.63 -6.34
N VAL A 99 11.30 2.53 -7.08
CA VAL A 99 10.40 1.37 -6.99
C VAL A 99 11.05 0.27 -6.17
N PHE A 100 10.35 -0.26 -5.18
CA PHE A 100 10.79 -1.38 -4.36
C PHE A 100 9.79 -2.51 -4.48
N ASP A 101 10.26 -3.71 -4.80
CA ASP A 101 9.39 -4.86 -4.93
C ASP A 101 9.28 -5.62 -3.61
N GLY A 102 8.06 -5.93 -3.20
CA GLY A 102 7.75 -6.89 -2.14
C GLY A 102 7.14 -8.17 -2.72
N ASN A 103 6.60 -9.03 -1.84
CA ASN A 103 6.04 -10.30 -2.28
C ASN A 103 4.77 -10.13 -3.12
N PHE A 104 3.84 -9.30 -2.65
CA PHE A 104 2.52 -9.12 -3.27
C PHE A 104 2.29 -7.71 -3.81
N HIS A 105 3.13 -6.75 -3.45
CA HIS A 105 2.99 -5.37 -3.89
C HIS A 105 4.32 -4.84 -4.41
N SER A 106 4.23 -3.86 -5.29
CA SER A 106 5.34 -2.98 -5.64
C SER A 106 5.08 -1.63 -4.96
N TYR A 107 6.11 -1.13 -4.31
CA TYR A 107 6.08 0.08 -3.52
C TYR A 107 6.84 1.17 -4.25
N ARG A 108 6.41 2.42 -4.10
CA ARG A 108 7.15 3.55 -4.66
C ARG A 108 7.36 4.59 -3.59
N ALA A 109 8.56 5.14 -3.54
CA ALA A 109 8.89 6.31 -2.74
C ALA A 109 9.36 7.43 -3.67
N CYS A 110 8.71 8.59 -3.59
CA CYS A 110 8.99 9.73 -4.44
C CYS A 110 9.45 10.92 -3.60
N PHE A 111 10.63 11.46 -3.93
CA PHE A 111 11.23 12.59 -3.25
C PHE A 111 10.77 13.88 -3.93
N LEU A 112 10.11 14.75 -3.18
CA LEU A 112 9.70 16.04 -3.69
C LEU A 112 10.90 17.01 -3.71
N PRO A 113 11.04 17.85 -4.75
CA PRO A 113 12.11 18.83 -4.79
C PRO A 113 11.91 19.91 -3.73
N ASN A 114 13.02 20.45 -3.25
CA ASN A 114 13.03 21.37 -2.11
C ASN A 114 12.45 22.76 -2.44
N ASP A 115 12.28 23.08 -3.73
CA ASP A 115 11.68 24.34 -4.19
C ASP A 115 10.21 24.50 -3.75
N TYR A 116 9.56 23.41 -3.34
CA TYR A 116 8.21 23.41 -2.78
C TYR A 116 8.18 23.72 -1.26
N SER A 117 9.33 23.89 -0.59
CA SER A 117 9.45 24.21 0.84
C SER A 117 9.99 25.63 1.02
N PRO A 118 9.12 26.66 1.07
CA PRO A 118 9.55 28.06 1.14
C PRO A 118 10.40 28.37 2.38
N ASP A 119 10.17 27.65 3.48
CA ASP A 119 10.80 27.92 4.78
C ASP A 119 12.03 27.05 5.08
N ASN A 120 12.25 25.96 4.34
CA ASN A 120 13.33 25.02 4.64
C ASN A 120 13.86 24.32 3.37
N ARG A 121 14.97 24.83 2.84
CA ARG A 121 15.63 24.33 1.62
C ARG A 121 16.35 23.00 1.82
N ASP A 122 16.56 22.55 3.06
CA ASP A 122 17.19 21.27 3.34
C ASP A 122 16.17 20.17 3.70
N ARG A 123 14.87 20.50 3.76
CA ARG A 123 13.81 19.57 4.15
C ARG A 123 13.80 18.32 3.26
N PHE A 124 13.64 17.16 3.89
CA PHE A 124 13.45 15.90 3.19
C PHE A 124 12.01 15.43 3.37
N TRP A 125 11.29 15.34 2.26
CA TRP A 125 9.88 15.01 2.25
C TRP A 125 9.50 14.40 0.91
N GLY A 126 8.34 13.77 0.87
CA GLY A 126 7.92 13.01 -0.27
C GLY A 126 6.62 12.29 -0.02
N PHE A 127 6.32 11.34 -0.89
CA PHE A 127 5.19 10.46 -0.70
C PHE A 127 5.56 9.03 -1.03
N VAL A 128 4.83 8.11 -0.41
CA VAL A 128 4.94 6.68 -0.65
C VAL A 128 3.60 6.12 -1.09
N THR A 129 3.65 5.16 -2.01
CA THR A 129 2.47 4.49 -2.56
C THR A 129 2.71 3.00 -2.69
N GLN A 130 1.64 2.21 -2.64
CA GLN A 130 1.65 0.76 -2.78
C GLN A 130 0.71 0.38 -3.92
N LEU A 131 1.18 -0.53 -4.78
CA LEU A 131 0.40 -1.06 -5.89
C LEU A 131 0.46 -2.59 -5.88
N PRO A 132 -0.65 -3.30 -6.13
CA PRO A 132 -0.62 -4.75 -6.30
C PRO A 132 0.31 -5.15 -7.45
N ASN A 133 1.15 -6.15 -7.22
CA ASN A 133 2.01 -6.70 -8.27
C ASN A 133 1.33 -7.89 -8.97
N ALA A 134 1.99 -8.45 -9.98
CA ALA A 134 1.47 -9.59 -10.73
C ALA A 134 1.19 -10.82 -9.85
N ARG A 135 2.00 -11.05 -8.80
CA ARG A 135 1.80 -12.17 -7.88
C ARG A 135 0.50 -12.02 -7.11
N TRP A 136 0.18 -10.81 -6.64
CA TRP A 136 -1.10 -10.54 -5.99
C TRP A 136 -2.29 -10.81 -6.93
N LEU A 137 -2.22 -10.35 -8.18
CA LEU A 137 -3.29 -10.59 -9.15
C LEU A 137 -3.52 -12.09 -9.38
N ILE A 138 -2.44 -12.88 -9.49
CA ILE A 138 -2.52 -14.32 -9.68
C ILE A 138 -3.10 -15.00 -8.43
N THR A 139 -2.57 -14.69 -7.24
CA THR A 139 -2.97 -15.35 -5.99
C THR A 139 -4.39 -15.02 -5.59
N PHE A 140 -4.85 -13.77 -5.78
CA PHE A 140 -6.15 -13.32 -5.28
C PHE A 140 -7.28 -13.44 -6.31
N ASN A 141 -6.99 -13.37 -7.62
CA ASN A 141 -8.04 -13.53 -8.65
C ASN A 141 -7.99 -14.89 -9.33
N LEU A 142 -6.81 -15.32 -9.79
CA LEU A 142 -6.70 -16.51 -10.64
C LEU A 142 -6.79 -17.81 -9.83
N LEU A 143 -6.11 -17.87 -8.68
CA LEU A 143 -6.07 -19.09 -7.86
C LEU A 143 -7.46 -19.50 -7.34
N PRO A 144 -8.31 -18.60 -6.80
CA PRO A 144 -9.65 -18.98 -6.37
C PRO A 144 -10.55 -19.38 -7.54
N ALA A 145 -10.42 -18.71 -8.70
CA ALA A 145 -11.16 -19.08 -9.90
C ALA A 145 -10.81 -20.50 -10.38
N LEU A 146 -9.52 -20.84 -10.42
CA LEU A 146 -9.05 -22.19 -10.76
C LEU A 146 -9.51 -23.23 -9.74
N LEU A 147 -9.49 -22.89 -8.45
CA LEU A 147 -9.96 -23.78 -7.39
C LEU A 147 -11.47 -24.02 -7.50
N ALA A 148 -12.27 -22.98 -7.78
CA ALA A 148 -13.71 -23.11 -8.01
C ALA A 148 -14.02 -24.00 -9.22
N ILE A 149 -13.32 -23.79 -10.34
CA ILE A 149 -13.41 -24.64 -11.52
C ILE A 149 -13.06 -26.08 -11.16
N GLY A 150 -11.91 -26.30 -10.50
CA GLY A 150 -11.46 -27.62 -10.06
C GLY A 150 -12.50 -28.35 -9.21
N LEU A 151 -13.10 -27.67 -8.24
CA LEU A 151 -14.16 -28.22 -7.39
C LEU A 151 -15.40 -28.60 -8.20
N VAL A 152 -15.87 -27.73 -9.13
CA VAL A 152 -17.04 -28.02 -9.97
C VAL A 152 -16.83 -29.27 -10.83
N PHE A 153 -15.63 -29.49 -11.36
CA PHE A 153 -15.34 -30.66 -12.20
C PHE A 153 -14.98 -31.93 -11.40
N LEU A 154 -14.39 -31.81 -10.20
CA LEU A 154 -14.02 -32.96 -9.36
C LEU A 154 -15.19 -33.49 -8.52
N TYR A 155 -16.11 -32.63 -8.09
CA TYR A 155 -17.25 -33.01 -7.24
C TYR A 155 -18.18 -34.08 -7.85
N PRO A 156 -18.62 -33.99 -9.13
CA PRO A 156 -19.43 -35.06 -9.73
C PRO A 156 -18.64 -36.36 -9.96
N ARG A 157 -17.33 -36.28 -10.19
CA ARG A 157 -16.46 -37.47 -10.33
C ARG A 157 -16.30 -38.26 -9.04
N LEU A 158 -16.27 -37.57 -7.89
CA LEU A 158 -16.19 -38.22 -6.58
C LEU A 158 -17.54 -38.83 -6.17
N ARG A 159 -18.66 -38.28 -6.65
CA ARG A 159 -20.01 -38.77 -6.34
C ARG A 159 -20.48 -39.93 -7.23
N GLY A 160 -19.91 -40.08 -8.43
CA GLY A 160 -20.24 -41.17 -9.37
C GLY A 160 -19.48 -42.48 -9.16
N ARG A 161 -18.66 -42.60 -8.11
CA ARG A 161 -17.90 -43.81 -7.75
C ARG A 161 -18.39 -44.48 -6.44
N GLY A 162 -19.54 -44.07 -5.91
CA GLY A 162 -20.20 -44.67 -4.75
C GLY A 162 -21.44 -45.45 -5.15
#